data_AF-A0A661TJ79-F1
#
_entry.id   AF-A0A661TJ79-F1
#
_cell.length_a   1.000
_cell.length_b   1.000
_cell.length_c   1.000
_cell.angle_alpha   90.00
_cell.angle_beta   90.00
_cell.angle_gamma   90.00
#
_symmetry.space_group_name_H-M   'P 1'
#
loop_
_entity.id
_entity.type
_entity.pdbx_description
1 polymer ?
#
loop_
_entity_poly.entity_id
_entity_poly.type
_entity_poly.pdbx_seq_one_letter_code
_entity_poly.pdbx_strand_id
1 'polypeptide(L)'
;ISSGGVVKIIEFGNDIVIAVNKNLYSLDGSNTSYLYTFPQTITDLCVFENRLYIAQGWSNPYYYTSDLIAFTESALLGGVTDNVSATTADYDDNDTSIVVVDGSVYGDTDFYARWEDEIVKVTDVTSNTLTVVRGQLGSTAARHSTATNIRELDDVTGAKYMANIGGSQFWIADTNSTLRSSDDPINNGTPFSTSYQVGSDDWDITGLVDHEDTVFIRKEDNVYYLSGSDVLPVIPELASEASTTYTYGLYYWKGCLYIGSGVNSLYEYDVSSGTVTTISPTRYAPGDSNYDGQVLAICGDETYLYVALDNGSDIKILSGRWENVEGDTGWYWHPLYTLSSHNNITAMLISPLSGNKRLYTGTNDYTDGIIPYIVPVGYSQPYTESGYKCQSSGVHITPWFVSNFPTETKYWKSVDFTSICCTGKTSITPYYQVKGGSWTEMDALTTSTYDGGYPAETTDSRDIEQESEKIRFKFEMATNDDDYTPILYGKGGGGIVVYGVLQATKKRQITATLLISPKLRLRDGTVENRTISTDLSNLRTIYQAGGEITITAPDETTYNCVFARDGYEEQLAYDETERIENYWCTLKLLEV
;
A
#
# COMPACT_ATOMS: atom_id res chain seq x y z
N ILE A 1 8.31 -23.73 -6.46
CA ILE A 1 9.21 -23.85 -5.29
C ILE A 1 8.29 -24.08 -4.09
N SER A 2 8.31 -25.24 -3.44
CA SER A 2 7.27 -25.63 -2.48
C SER A 2 7.80 -25.89 -1.05
N SER A 3 8.76 -25.10 -0.59
CA SER A 3 9.29 -25.28 0.78
C SER A 3 9.84 -23.98 1.36
N GLY A 4 8.96 -23.10 1.83
CA GLY A 4 9.31 -21.95 2.68
C GLY A 4 8.78 -20.60 2.20
N GLY A 5 8.75 -19.62 3.11
CA GLY A 5 8.43 -18.24 2.77
C GLY A 5 9.55 -17.61 1.94
N VAL A 6 9.19 -16.96 0.85
CA VAL A 6 10.13 -16.22 0.00
C VAL A 6 10.60 -14.99 0.76
N VAL A 7 11.90 -14.74 0.76
CA VAL A 7 12.50 -13.61 1.48
C VAL A 7 12.78 -12.45 0.53
N LYS A 8 13.44 -12.74 -0.60
CA LYS A 8 13.75 -11.75 -1.63
C LYS A 8 13.86 -12.41 -3.00
N ILE A 9 13.55 -11.64 -4.03
CA ILE A 9 13.68 -12.01 -5.44
C ILE A 9 14.50 -10.90 -6.11
N ILE A 10 15.56 -11.25 -6.83
CA ILE A 10 16.45 -10.30 -7.50
C ILE A 10 16.94 -10.88 -8.83
N GLU A 11 17.35 -10.02 -9.76
CA GLU A 11 18.06 -10.45 -10.96
C GLU A 11 19.55 -10.58 -10.68
N PHE A 12 20.20 -11.64 -11.16
CA PHE A 12 21.65 -11.78 -11.13
C PHE A 12 22.15 -12.52 -12.37
N GLY A 13 23.01 -11.87 -13.16
CA GLY A 13 23.45 -12.41 -14.45
C GLY A 13 22.27 -12.55 -15.41
N ASN A 14 22.00 -13.78 -15.85
CA ASN A 14 20.87 -14.09 -16.74
C ASN A 14 19.70 -14.76 -16.00
N ASP A 15 19.79 -14.89 -14.67
CA ASP A 15 18.85 -15.63 -13.85
C ASP A 15 18.07 -14.70 -12.92
N ILE A 16 16.82 -15.08 -12.63
CA ILE A 16 16.11 -14.57 -11.46
C ILE A 16 16.50 -15.44 -10.27
N VAL A 17 17.09 -14.83 -9.24
CA VAL A 17 17.52 -15.53 -8.03
C VAL A 17 16.51 -15.31 -6.91
N ILE A 18 16.21 -16.40 -6.21
CA ILE A 18 15.13 -16.47 -5.24
C ILE A 18 15.67 -17.05 -3.94
N ALA A 19 15.57 -16.26 -2.86
CA ALA A 19 15.83 -16.72 -1.50
C ALA A 19 14.55 -17.25 -0.86
N VAL A 20 14.59 -18.50 -0.39
CA VAL A 20 13.49 -19.16 0.33
C VAL A 20 14.02 -19.84 1.57
N ASN A 21 13.70 -19.32 2.75
CA ASN A 21 14.30 -19.77 4.02
C ASN A 21 15.84 -19.84 3.93
N LYS A 22 16.42 -21.03 4.03
CA LYS A 22 17.87 -21.27 3.95
C LYS A 22 18.35 -21.60 2.53
N ASN A 23 17.43 -21.71 1.58
CA ASN A 23 17.70 -22.26 0.24
C ASN A 23 17.72 -21.13 -0.79
N LEU A 24 18.60 -21.27 -1.77
CA LEU A 24 18.67 -20.40 -2.93
C LEU A 24 18.28 -21.17 -4.19
N TYR A 25 17.47 -20.55 -5.03
CA TYR A 25 17.04 -21.09 -6.32
C TYR A 25 17.33 -20.08 -7.42
N SER A 26 17.59 -20.56 -8.63
CA SER A 26 17.50 -19.76 -9.85
C SER A 26 16.24 -20.10 -10.62
N LEU A 27 15.75 -19.12 -11.37
CA LEU A 27 14.69 -19.26 -12.36
C LEU A 27 15.22 -18.70 -13.69
N ASP A 28 15.40 -19.61 -14.65
CA ASP A 28 15.71 -19.31 -16.05
C ASP A 28 14.47 -19.67 -16.88
N GLY A 29 13.76 -18.65 -17.39
CA GLY A 29 12.52 -18.86 -18.11
C GLY A 29 11.44 -19.50 -17.22
N SER A 30 11.10 -20.76 -17.52
CA SER A 30 10.12 -21.56 -16.75
C SER A 30 10.78 -22.62 -15.86
N ASN A 31 12.11 -22.72 -15.87
CA ASN A 31 12.84 -23.76 -15.15
C ASN A 31 13.38 -23.22 -13.84
N THR A 32 12.89 -23.76 -12.73
CA THR A 32 13.48 -23.52 -11.43
C THR A 32 14.58 -24.54 -11.16
N SER A 33 15.76 -24.06 -10.76
CA SER A 33 16.88 -24.91 -10.32
C SER A 33 17.28 -24.59 -8.89
N TYR A 34 17.51 -25.63 -8.08
CA TYR A 34 18.10 -25.46 -6.75
C TYR A 34 19.60 -25.16 -6.89
N LEU A 35 20.09 -24.16 -6.14
CA LEU A 35 21.49 -23.75 -6.15
C LEU A 35 22.22 -24.23 -4.90
N TYR A 36 21.77 -23.80 -3.73
CA TYR A 36 22.52 -24.01 -2.47
C TYR A 36 21.62 -23.93 -1.23
N THR A 37 22.05 -24.58 -0.14
CA THR A 37 21.43 -24.49 1.20
C THR A 37 22.45 -23.91 2.14
N PHE A 38 22.15 -22.75 2.72
CA PHE A 38 23.02 -22.10 3.67
C PHE A 38 22.78 -22.58 5.12
N PRO A 39 23.74 -22.35 6.04
CA PRO A 39 23.59 -22.81 7.43
C PRO A 39 22.40 -22.17 8.17
N GLN A 40 22.08 -20.93 7.82
CA GLN A 40 21.06 -20.10 8.45
C GLN A 40 20.06 -19.57 7.43
N THR A 41 18.93 -19.05 7.93
CA THR A 41 17.90 -18.44 7.10
C THR A 41 18.47 -17.22 6.40
N ILE A 42 18.30 -17.16 5.07
CA ILE A 42 18.63 -16.00 4.26
C ILE A 42 17.71 -14.87 4.70
N THR A 43 18.27 -13.69 4.89
CA THR A 43 17.54 -12.49 5.35
C THR A 43 17.48 -11.41 4.28
N ASP A 44 18.47 -11.37 3.38
CA ASP A 44 18.52 -10.42 2.29
C ASP A 44 19.43 -10.92 1.16
N LEU A 45 19.25 -10.36 -0.04
CA LEU A 45 20.07 -10.56 -1.23
C LEU A 45 20.46 -9.19 -1.79
N CYS A 46 21.72 -9.03 -2.19
CA CYS A 46 22.20 -7.79 -2.80
C CYS A 46 23.16 -8.10 -3.95
N VAL A 47 23.00 -7.41 -5.07
CA VAL A 47 23.97 -7.48 -6.18
C VAL A 47 24.90 -6.28 -6.08
N PHE A 48 26.19 -6.56 -5.94
CA PHE A 48 27.23 -5.54 -5.90
C PHE A 48 28.39 -5.98 -6.78
N GLU A 49 28.79 -5.08 -7.68
CA GLU A 49 29.66 -5.40 -8.82
C GLU A 49 29.11 -6.60 -9.63
N ASN A 50 29.93 -7.65 -9.81
CA ASN A 50 29.56 -8.88 -10.50
C ASN A 50 29.32 -10.05 -9.52
N ARG A 51 28.89 -9.74 -8.28
CA ARG A 51 28.66 -10.75 -7.24
C ARG A 51 27.28 -10.60 -6.63
N LEU A 52 26.69 -11.73 -6.30
CA LEU A 52 25.51 -11.84 -5.46
C LEU A 52 25.98 -12.07 -4.02
N TYR A 53 25.52 -11.22 -3.11
CA TYR A 53 25.73 -11.33 -1.67
C TYR A 53 24.45 -11.83 -0.99
N ILE A 54 24.62 -12.66 0.04
CA ILE A 54 23.55 -13.38 0.73
C ILE A 54 23.70 -13.18 2.24
N ALA A 55 22.79 -12.41 2.84
CA ALA A 55 22.78 -12.10 4.26
C ALA A 55 22.10 -13.21 5.07
N GLN A 56 22.56 -13.43 6.31
CA GLN A 56 22.09 -14.53 7.16
C GLN A 56 21.70 -14.10 8.59
N GLY A 57 21.48 -12.80 8.79
CA GLY A 57 21.04 -12.21 10.05
C GLY A 57 22.18 -11.64 10.89
N TRP A 58 21.82 -11.12 12.06
CA TRP A 58 22.68 -10.27 12.90
C TRP A 58 23.97 -10.93 13.44
N SER A 59 24.00 -12.26 13.53
CA SER A 59 25.09 -12.97 14.22
C SER A 59 25.71 -14.07 13.37
N ASN A 60 25.51 -14.01 12.05
CA ASN A 60 26.00 -15.03 11.13
C ASN A 60 26.78 -14.38 9.97
N PRO A 61 27.87 -15.02 9.52
CA PRO A 61 28.55 -14.65 8.28
C PRO A 61 27.56 -14.53 7.10
N TYR A 62 27.88 -13.66 6.15
CA TYR A 62 27.20 -13.61 4.87
C TYR A 62 27.96 -14.43 3.84
N TYR A 63 27.36 -14.66 2.68
CA TYR A 63 28.01 -15.39 1.59
C TYR A 63 28.04 -14.54 0.34
N TYR A 64 28.96 -14.85 -0.57
CA TYR A 64 28.97 -14.28 -1.91
C TYR A 64 29.28 -15.32 -2.99
N THR A 65 28.83 -15.04 -4.20
CA THR A 65 29.11 -15.84 -5.40
C THR A 65 29.18 -14.94 -6.63
N SER A 66 30.01 -15.31 -7.61
CA SER A 66 30.08 -14.66 -8.93
C SER A 66 29.44 -15.49 -10.04
N ASP A 67 29.06 -16.74 -9.77
CA ASP A 67 28.70 -17.73 -10.78
C ASP A 67 27.49 -18.60 -10.44
N LEU A 68 26.90 -18.44 -9.24
CA LEU A 68 25.82 -19.28 -8.70
C LEU A 68 26.20 -20.76 -8.53
N ILE A 69 27.48 -21.11 -8.63
CA ILE A 69 28.00 -22.48 -8.49
C ILE A 69 28.79 -22.60 -7.19
N ALA A 70 29.71 -21.67 -6.95
CA ALA A 70 30.55 -21.62 -5.77
C ALA A 70 30.13 -20.49 -4.84
N PHE A 71 29.94 -20.82 -3.56
CA PHE A 71 29.54 -19.87 -2.52
C PHE A 71 30.67 -19.76 -1.50
N THR A 72 31.13 -18.54 -1.27
CA THR A 72 32.22 -18.24 -0.32
C THR A 72 31.64 -17.49 0.88
N GLU A 73 31.95 -17.97 2.08
CA GLU A 73 31.57 -17.32 3.33
C GLU A 73 32.45 -16.09 3.57
N SER A 74 31.85 -15.01 4.06
CA SER A 74 32.52 -13.79 4.49
C SER A 74 31.85 -13.20 5.72
N ALA A 75 32.61 -12.45 6.50
CA ALA A 75 32.13 -11.84 7.72
C ALA A 75 32.47 -10.37 7.73
N LEU A 76 31.71 -9.60 8.53
CA LEU A 76 32.23 -8.34 9.01
C LEU A 76 33.37 -8.66 9.94
N LEU A 77 34.57 -8.62 9.39
CA LEU A 77 35.76 -8.51 10.20
C LEU A 77 35.80 -7.05 10.60
N GLY A 78 35.51 -6.76 11.87
CA GLY A 78 35.71 -5.43 12.38
C GLY A 78 37.15 -4.98 12.16
N GLY A 79 37.39 -3.68 12.33
CA GLY A 79 38.74 -3.13 12.28
C GLY A 79 39.70 -3.99 13.11
N VAL A 80 40.95 -4.04 12.65
CA VAL A 80 42.04 -4.69 13.36
C VAL A 80 42.04 -4.27 14.84
N THR A 81 41.91 -5.22 15.78
CA THR A 81 42.17 -4.94 17.20
C THR A 81 43.67 -4.75 17.41
N ASP A 82 44.05 -4.03 18.48
CA ASP A 82 45.46 -3.96 18.91
C ASP A 82 45.95 -5.25 19.58
N ASN A 83 45.07 -6.27 19.73
CA ASN A 83 45.40 -7.57 20.29
C ASN A 83 46.18 -8.39 19.26
N VAL A 84 47.51 -8.31 19.35
CA VAL A 84 48.44 -8.96 18.43
C VAL A 84 49.57 -9.63 19.20
N SER A 85 49.88 -10.87 18.84
CA SER A 85 51.10 -11.54 19.30
C SER A 85 51.72 -12.35 18.18
N ALA A 86 53.06 -12.35 18.14
CA ALA A 86 53.82 -13.11 17.17
C ALA A 86 53.88 -14.61 17.54
N THR A 87 54.00 -15.46 16.53
CA THR A 87 54.29 -16.89 16.69
C THR A 87 55.72 -17.15 17.13
N THR A 88 55.94 -18.26 17.82
CA THR A 88 57.26 -18.65 18.34
C THR A 88 58.00 -19.69 17.50
N ALA A 89 57.34 -20.27 16.49
CA ALA A 89 57.87 -21.32 15.63
C ALA A 89 57.27 -21.24 14.21
N ASP A 90 57.84 -22.01 13.28
CA ASP A 90 57.22 -22.28 11.98
C ASP A 90 56.04 -23.25 12.18
N TYR A 91 54.96 -23.05 11.43
CA TYR A 91 53.76 -23.87 11.47
C TYR A 91 53.31 -24.27 10.06
N ASP A 92 52.96 -25.55 9.88
CA ASP A 92 52.41 -26.10 8.64
C ASP A 92 50.89 -25.83 8.52
N ASP A 93 50.30 -26.12 7.36
CA ASP A 93 48.89 -25.85 7.02
C ASP A 93 47.87 -26.71 7.79
N ASN A 94 48.34 -27.67 8.59
CA ASN A 94 47.50 -28.56 9.39
C ASN A 94 47.72 -28.42 10.90
N ASP A 95 48.62 -27.54 11.35
CA ASP A 95 48.85 -27.30 12.78
C ASP A 95 47.64 -26.61 13.41
N THR A 96 47.12 -27.18 14.50
CA THR A 96 45.95 -26.68 15.24
C THR A 96 46.29 -26.17 16.64
N SER A 97 47.56 -26.21 17.04
CA SER A 97 48.06 -25.78 18.34
C SER A 97 49.22 -24.81 18.14
N ILE A 98 48.94 -23.51 18.27
CA ILE A 98 49.84 -22.43 17.88
C ILE A 98 50.34 -21.72 19.12
N VAL A 99 51.66 -21.64 19.30
CA VAL A 99 52.30 -21.01 20.44
C VAL A 99 52.72 -19.59 20.07
N VAL A 100 52.13 -18.63 20.77
CA VAL A 100 52.39 -17.20 20.63
C VAL A 100 53.31 -16.68 21.74
N VAL A 101 53.94 -15.53 21.52
CA VAL A 101 54.80 -14.87 22.51
C VAL A 101 54.03 -14.51 23.79
N ASP A 102 52.82 -13.97 23.65
CA ASP A 102 51.95 -13.60 24.76
C ASP A 102 50.50 -13.93 24.42
N GLY A 103 49.94 -14.96 25.04
CA GLY A 103 48.53 -15.32 24.85
C GLY A 103 47.56 -14.45 25.66
N SER A 104 48.05 -13.69 26.65
CA SER A 104 47.21 -12.85 27.51
C SER A 104 46.70 -11.59 26.84
N VAL A 105 47.17 -11.29 25.62
CA VAL A 105 46.71 -10.17 24.80
C VAL A 105 45.34 -10.45 24.15
N TYR A 106 44.93 -11.71 24.06
CA TYR A 106 43.68 -12.11 23.42
C TYR A 106 42.53 -12.26 24.43
N GLY A 107 41.29 -12.15 23.94
CA GLY A 107 40.07 -12.37 24.75
C GLY A 107 39.88 -13.81 25.27
N ASP A 108 38.88 -13.99 26.14
CA ASP A 108 38.59 -15.22 26.90
C ASP A 108 37.98 -16.38 26.08
N THR A 109 38.43 -16.58 24.83
CA THR A 109 38.09 -17.67 23.86
C THR A 109 36.95 -17.38 22.85
N ASP A 110 36.97 -18.12 21.73
CA ASP A 110 36.02 -18.07 20.60
C ASP A 110 36.06 -16.76 19.77
N PHE A 111 37.21 -16.47 19.17
CA PHE A 111 37.40 -15.32 18.28
C PHE A 111 38.06 -15.72 16.95
N TYR A 112 37.97 -14.85 15.95
CA TYR A 112 38.71 -15.00 14.69
C TYR A 112 39.99 -14.19 14.74
N ALA A 113 41.05 -14.69 14.13
CA ALA A 113 42.32 -13.99 14.05
C ALA A 113 42.89 -14.05 12.64
N ARG A 114 43.49 -12.95 12.19
CA ARG A 114 44.24 -12.89 10.94
C ARG A 114 45.69 -13.28 11.19
N TRP A 115 46.18 -14.19 10.35
CA TRP A 115 47.55 -14.66 10.31
C TRP A 115 48.05 -14.52 8.87
N GLU A 116 48.70 -13.38 8.58
CA GLU A 116 49.05 -12.98 7.20
C GLU A 116 47.81 -12.94 6.28
N ASP A 117 47.72 -13.83 5.29
CA ASP A 117 46.57 -13.95 4.38
C ASP A 117 45.56 -15.03 4.81
N GLU A 118 45.87 -15.79 5.86
CA GLU A 118 44.99 -16.78 6.47
C GLU A 118 44.14 -16.15 7.58
N ILE A 119 42.88 -16.60 7.69
CA ILE A 119 42.04 -16.34 8.86
C ILE A 119 41.86 -17.66 9.60
N VAL A 120 42.10 -17.64 10.90
CA VAL A 120 41.91 -18.79 11.79
C VAL A 120 40.82 -18.49 12.81
N LYS A 121 40.12 -19.52 13.26
CA LYS A 121 39.19 -19.44 14.40
C LYS A 121 39.90 -19.98 15.63
N VAL A 122 40.13 -19.13 16.63
CA VAL A 122 40.72 -19.51 17.92
C VAL A 122 39.60 -20.03 18.82
N THR A 123 39.60 -21.33 19.08
CA THR A 123 38.57 -22.00 19.89
C THR A 123 38.94 -22.09 21.37
N ASP A 124 40.22 -21.91 21.71
CA ASP A 124 40.70 -21.92 23.10
C ASP A 124 42.04 -21.19 23.23
N VAL A 125 42.28 -20.58 24.40
CA VAL A 125 43.54 -19.92 24.77
C VAL A 125 44.02 -20.48 26.11
N THR A 126 45.02 -21.35 26.06
CA THR A 126 45.64 -21.93 27.26
C THR A 126 47.06 -21.39 27.42
N SER A 127 47.23 -20.45 28.36
CA SER A 127 48.50 -19.71 28.55
C SER A 127 48.92 -19.02 27.25
N ASN A 128 49.98 -19.50 26.58
CA ASN A 128 50.49 -18.95 25.33
C ASN A 128 50.15 -19.82 24.12
N THR A 129 49.30 -20.83 24.29
CA THR A 129 48.91 -21.76 23.22
C THR A 129 47.47 -21.47 22.79
N LEU A 130 47.30 -21.14 21.51
CA LEU A 130 46.02 -21.00 20.85
C LEU A 130 45.63 -22.34 20.22
N THR A 131 44.43 -22.83 20.51
CA THR A 131 43.82 -23.92 19.74
C THR A 131 43.05 -23.31 18.59
N VAL A 132 43.34 -23.70 17.35
CA VAL A 132 42.80 -23.06 16.16
C VAL A 132 42.15 -24.04 15.18
N VAL A 133 41.13 -23.56 14.49
CA VAL A 133 40.64 -24.11 13.23
C VAL A 133 41.19 -23.24 12.10
N ARG A 134 41.85 -23.88 11.12
CA ARG A 134 42.59 -23.24 10.02
C ARG A 134 41.69 -22.91 8.81
N GLY A 135 42.12 -21.98 7.96
CA GLY A 135 41.46 -21.66 6.68
C GLY A 135 39.98 -21.29 6.82
N GLN A 136 39.67 -20.41 7.77
CA GLN A 136 38.31 -19.98 8.06
C GLN A 136 37.90 -18.78 7.20
N LEU A 137 36.60 -18.51 7.12
CA LEU A 137 36.04 -17.37 6.38
C LEU A 137 36.63 -17.25 4.97
N GLY A 138 36.60 -18.37 4.23
CA GLY A 138 37.07 -18.47 2.84
C GLY A 138 38.59 -18.34 2.61
N SER A 139 39.39 -18.19 3.66
CA SER A 139 40.87 -18.22 3.53
C SER A 139 41.39 -19.66 3.33
N THR A 140 42.59 -19.79 2.78
CA THR A 140 43.25 -21.10 2.62
C THR A 140 44.24 -21.32 3.76
N ALA A 141 44.20 -22.49 4.40
CA ALA A 141 45.21 -22.85 5.38
C ALA A 141 46.59 -22.84 4.74
N ALA A 142 47.53 -22.12 5.33
CA ALA A 142 48.86 -21.88 4.77
C ALA A 142 49.96 -22.28 5.75
N ARG A 143 51.18 -22.43 5.22
CA ARG A 143 52.36 -22.53 6.07
C ARG A 143 52.81 -21.12 6.48
N HIS A 144 53.07 -20.92 7.77
CA HIS A 144 53.53 -19.64 8.31
C HIS A 144 54.92 -19.79 8.94
N SER A 145 55.78 -18.79 8.72
CA SER A 145 57.10 -18.75 9.34
C SER A 145 57.00 -18.25 10.78
N THR A 146 58.02 -18.53 11.59
CA THR A 146 58.18 -17.97 12.93
C THR A 146 58.15 -16.43 12.93
N ALA A 147 57.78 -15.84 14.07
CA ALA A 147 57.68 -14.40 14.28
C ALA A 147 56.65 -13.69 13.36
N THR A 148 55.66 -14.43 12.86
CA THR A 148 54.52 -13.87 12.14
C THR A 148 53.42 -13.49 13.12
N ASN A 149 52.77 -12.34 12.88
CA ASN A 149 51.74 -11.83 13.78
C ASN A 149 50.43 -12.57 13.57
N ILE A 150 49.87 -13.05 14.67
CA ILE A 150 48.46 -13.41 14.78
C ILE A 150 47.78 -12.21 15.44
N ARG A 151 46.66 -11.78 14.86
CA ARG A 151 45.98 -10.56 15.27
C ARG A 151 44.50 -10.86 15.37
N GLU A 152 43.93 -10.66 16.55
CA GLU A 152 42.49 -10.86 16.78
C GLU A 152 41.69 -9.87 15.94
N LEU A 153 40.59 -10.36 15.41
CA LEU A 153 39.61 -9.60 14.65
C LEU A 153 38.46 -9.28 15.61
N ASP A 154 37.98 -8.04 15.56
CA ASP A 154 36.77 -7.61 16.27
C ASP A 154 35.57 -8.54 15.94
N ASP A 155 34.56 -8.54 16.81
CA ASP A 155 33.35 -9.37 16.72
C ASP A 155 32.91 -9.59 15.27
N VAL A 156 32.74 -10.86 14.89
CA VAL A 156 32.05 -11.24 13.66
C VAL A 156 30.58 -10.90 13.84
N THR A 157 30.25 -9.63 13.60
CA THR A 157 28.86 -9.21 13.41
C THR A 157 28.38 -9.76 12.07
N GLY A 158 27.13 -10.20 12.02
CA GLY A 158 26.53 -10.69 10.78
C GLY A 158 25.95 -9.55 9.95
N ALA A 159 25.52 -9.87 8.73
CA ALA A 159 24.73 -8.95 7.91
C ALA A 159 23.28 -9.46 7.87
N LYS A 160 22.32 -8.58 8.18
CA LYS A 160 20.88 -8.89 8.00
C LYS A 160 20.28 -8.21 6.77
N TYR A 161 20.65 -6.97 6.52
CA TYR A 161 20.20 -6.20 5.36
C TYR A 161 21.41 -5.63 4.62
N MET A 162 21.31 -5.54 3.30
CA MET A 162 22.42 -5.14 2.44
C MET A 162 21.90 -4.20 1.33
N ALA A 163 22.73 -3.24 0.94
CA ALA A 163 22.43 -2.38 -0.19
C ALA A 163 23.68 -2.01 -0.99
N ASN A 164 23.48 -1.84 -2.29
CA ASN A 164 24.46 -1.32 -3.23
C ASN A 164 24.21 0.17 -3.48
N ILE A 165 25.20 1.00 -3.19
CA ILE A 165 25.16 2.44 -3.42
C ILE A 165 26.06 2.84 -4.59
N GLY A 166 25.44 3.30 -5.67
CA GLY A 166 26.12 3.80 -6.87
C GLY A 166 27.00 2.79 -7.61
N GLY A 167 26.88 1.50 -7.31
CA GLY A 167 27.78 0.46 -7.83
C GLY A 167 29.21 0.55 -7.29
N SER A 168 29.44 1.37 -6.26
CA SER A 168 30.79 1.68 -5.76
C SER A 168 30.97 1.45 -4.27
N GLN A 169 29.88 1.41 -3.50
CA GLN A 169 29.94 1.20 -2.06
C GLN A 169 28.89 0.18 -1.62
N PHE A 170 29.34 -0.84 -0.89
CA PHE A 170 28.48 -1.86 -0.30
C PHE A 170 28.15 -1.51 1.15
N TRP A 171 26.87 -1.51 1.48
CA TRP A 171 26.37 -1.19 2.81
C TRP A 171 25.66 -2.36 3.43
N ILE A 172 25.79 -2.47 4.75
CA ILE A 172 25.15 -3.51 5.54
C ILE A 172 24.63 -2.97 6.86
N ALA A 173 23.54 -3.58 7.33
CA ALA A 173 23.09 -3.46 8.71
C ALA A 173 23.66 -4.62 9.52
N ASP A 174 24.49 -4.29 10.51
CA ASP A 174 25.21 -5.24 11.36
C ASP A 174 24.55 -5.47 12.73
N THR A 175 23.77 -4.50 13.19
CA THR A 175 22.87 -4.63 14.34
C THR A 175 21.49 -4.04 14.03
N ASN A 176 20.57 -4.08 15.00
CA ASN A 176 19.24 -3.51 14.83
C ASN A 176 19.23 -1.98 14.63
N SER A 177 20.34 -1.29 14.89
CA SER A 177 20.42 0.17 14.82
C SER A 177 21.71 0.70 14.21
N THR A 178 22.59 -0.16 13.68
CA THR A 178 23.88 0.29 13.10
C THR A 178 24.09 -0.14 11.66
N LEU A 179 24.89 0.66 10.94
CA LEU A 179 25.31 0.40 9.57
C LEU A 179 26.82 0.47 9.43
N ARG A 180 27.35 -0.26 8.45
CA ARG A 180 28.74 -0.15 8.00
C ARG A 180 28.83 -0.23 6.48
N SER A 181 29.90 0.33 5.92
CA SER A 181 30.19 0.27 4.49
C SER A 181 31.55 -0.34 4.17
N SER A 182 31.69 -0.91 2.98
CA SER A 182 32.96 -1.36 2.41
C SER A 182 32.95 -1.18 0.90
N ASP A 183 34.10 -0.85 0.32
CA ASP A 183 34.28 -0.77 -1.13
C ASP A 183 34.55 -2.14 -1.77
N ASP A 184 34.97 -3.14 -0.99
CA ASP A 184 35.19 -4.51 -1.43
C ASP A 184 34.90 -5.48 -0.26
N PRO A 185 33.63 -5.90 -0.08
CA PRO A 185 33.17 -6.67 1.07
C PRO A 185 33.46 -8.17 0.93
N ILE A 186 34.60 -8.54 0.33
CA ILE A 186 35.07 -9.94 0.28
C ILE A 186 36.14 -10.20 1.34
N ASN A 187 36.49 -11.46 1.54
CA ASN A 187 37.59 -11.82 2.43
C ASN A 187 38.90 -11.22 1.92
N ASN A 188 39.65 -10.57 2.82
CA ASN A 188 40.86 -9.80 2.50
C ASN A 188 40.63 -8.61 1.55
N GLY A 189 39.37 -8.22 1.32
CA GLY A 189 39.00 -6.99 0.61
C GLY A 189 39.18 -5.75 1.49
N THR A 190 38.41 -4.71 1.19
CA THR A 190 38.43 -3.45 1.94
C THR A 190 37.73 -3.64 3.30
N PRO A 191 38.37 -3.30 4.44
CA PRO A 191 37.72 -3.38 5.74
C PRO A 191 36.44 -2.55 5.82
N PHE A 192 35.47 -3.02 6.60
CA PHE A 192 34.26 -2.25 6.86
C PHE A 192 34.57 -0.98 7.67
N SER A 193 33.79 0.06 7.42
CA SER A 193 33.86 1.33 8.15
C SER A 193 33.58 1.17 9.65
N THR A 194 33.82 2.24 10.41
CA THR A 194 33.20 2.40 11.73
C THR A 194 31.67 2.37 11.62
N SER A 195 30.99 1.97 12.69
CA SER A 195 29.53 1.92 12.71
C SER A 195 28.91 3.31 12.69
N TYR A 196 27.81 3.44 11.94
CA TYR A 196 26.92 4.59 11.95
C TYR A 196 25.66 4.24 12.74
N GLN A 197 25.32 5.04 13.74
CA GLN A 197 24.10 4.87 14.53
C GLN A 197 22.87 5.41 13.76
N VAL A 198 21.82 4.60 13.66
CA VAL A 198 20.56 4.93 12.99
C VAL A 198 19.44 5.03 14.02
N GLY A 199 19.08 6.25 14.40
CA GLY A 199 18.03 6.49 15.39
C GLY A 199 18.35 5.83 16.76
N SER A 200 17.30 5.45 17.49
CA SER A 200 17.45 4.73 18.76
C SER A 200 17.53 3.20 18.55
N ASP A 201 17.96 2.51 19.61
CA ASP A 201 18.01 1.04 19.67
C ASP A 201 16.65 0.40 19.98
N ASP A 202 15.60 1.21 20.22
CA ASP A 202 14.25 0.75 20.55
C ASP A 202 13.48 0.21 19.33
N TRP A 203 13.94 0.56 18.13
CA TRP A 203 13.29 0.23 16.87
C TRP A 203 14.26 -0.49 15.97
N ASP A 204 13.82 -1.58 15.34
CA ASP A 204 14.70 -2.38 14.50
C ASP A 204 14.81 -1.79 13.08
N ILE A 205 15.99 -1.87 12.47
CA ILE A 205 16.15 -1.78 11.02
C ILE A 205 15.41 -2.97 10.39
N THR A 206 14.61 -2.67 9.36
CA THR A 206 13.79 -3.67 8.64
C THR A 206 14.15 -3.78 7.16
N GLY A 207 15.03 -2.92 6.64
CA GLY A 207 15.49 -3.02 5.26
C GLY A 207 16.43 -1.88 4.86
N LEU A 208 17.23 -2.16 3.83
CA LEU A 208 18.05 -1.17 3.11
C LEU A 208 17.63 -1.13 1.65
N VAL A 209 17.86 0.00 0.98
CA VAL A 209 17.48 0.19 -0.42
C VAL A 209 18.68 0.57 -1.26
N ASP A 210 18.85 -0.13 -2.37
CA ASP A 210 19.81 0.19 -3.42
C ASP A 210 19.48 1.56 -4.01
N HIS A 211 20.50 2.41 -4.17
CA HIS A 211 20.32 3.78 -4.64
C HIS A 211 21.61 4.29 -5.29
N GLU A 212 21.52 5.35 -6.08
CA GLU A 212 22.69 5.88 -6.81
C GLU A 212 23.70 6.61 -5.91
N ASP A 213 23.24 7.38 -4.93
CA ASP A 213 24.11 8.33 -4.22
C ASP A 213 24.17 8.18 -2.69
N THR A 214 23.19 7.52 -2.07
CA THR A 214 23.05 7.49 -0.61
C THR A 214 22.32 6.24 -0.16
N VAL A 215 22.64 5.74 1.03
CA VAL A 215 21.89 4.67 1.66
C VAL A 215 20.58 5.20 2.27
N PHE A 216 19.47 4.58 1.91
CA PHE A 216 18.18 4.75 2.58
C PHE A 216 17.89 3.55 3.47
N ILE A 217 17.43 3.82 4.69
CA ILE A 217 17.27 2.83 5.74
C ILE A 217 15.83 2.84 6.22
N ARG A 218 15.17 1.68 6.16
CA ARG A 218 13.87 1.51 6.80
C ARG A 218 14.06 1.00 8.21
N LYS A 219 13.41 1.65 9.16
CA LYS A 219 13.20 1.18 10.53
C LYS A 219 11.69 1.05 10.81
N GLU A 220 11.35 0.41 11.92
CA GLU A 220 9.96 0.26 12.41
C GLU A 220 9.28 1.61 12.72
N ASP A 221 10.07 2.65 13.01
CA ASP A 221 9.60 4.00 13.35
C ASP A 221 9.67 5.00 12.19
N ASN A 222 10.72 4.97 11.38
CA ASN A 222 10.96 5.98 10.35
C ASN A 222 11.75 5.44 9.15
N VAL A 223 11.92 6.28 8.14
CA VAL A 223 12.94 6.11 7.09
C VAL A 223 14.07 7.10 7.39
N TYR A 224 15.31 6.63 7.29
CA TYR A 224 16.51 7.42 7.48
C TYR A 224 17.36 7.44 6.21
N TYR A 225 18.23 8.43 6.10
CA TYR A 225 19.28 8.49 5.07
C TYR A 225 20.58 9.02 5.67
N LEU A 226 21.70 8.71 5.02
CA LEU A 226 23.00 9.23 5.40
C LEU A 226 23.30 10.54 4.65
N SER A 227 23.68 11.59 5.37
CA SER A 227 24.14 12.86 4.82
C SER A 227 25.52 13.16 5.35
N GLY A 228 26.56 12.81 4.60
CA GLY A 228 27.94 12.85 5.09
C GLY A 228 28.14 11.87 6.25
N SER A 229 28.38 12.39 7.45
CA SER A 229 28.50 11.58 8.67
C SER A 229 27.21 11.48 9.50
N ASP A 230 26.18 12.25 9.15
CA ASP A 230 24.95 12.36 9.92
C ASP A 230 23.87 11.41 9.37
N VAL A 231 23.14 10.75 10.26
CA VAL A 231 21.98 9.93 9.89
C VAL A 231 20.72 10.71 10.25
N LEU A 232 19.91 11.04 9.23
CA LEU A 232 18.77 11.94 9.36
C LEU A 232 17.46 11.25 8.94
N PRO A 233 16.32 11.53 9.61
CA PRO A 233 15.02 11.03 9.17
C PRO A 233 14.58 11.72 7.87
N VAL A 234 13.94 10.96 6.98
CA VAL A 234 13.38 11.46 5.71
C VAL A 234 12.07 12.20 5.95
N ILE A 235 11.18 11.62 6.76
CA ILE A 235 9.89 12.23 7.15
C ILE A 235 9.76 12.12 8.67
N PRO A 236 10.23 13.12 9.44
CA PRO A 236 10.24 13.08 10.91
C PRO A 236 8.88 12.69 11.54
N GLU A 237 7.78 13.07 10.91
CA GLU A 237 6.41 12.82 11.37
C GLU A 237 6.01 11.34 11.34
N LEU A 238 6.68 10.49 10.55
CA LEU A 238 6.42 9.04 10.49
C LEU A 238 6.63 8.34 11.82
N ALA A 239 7.43 8.90 12.74
CA ALA A 239 7.63 8.36 14.08
C ALA A 239 6.30 8.22 14.87
N SER A 240 5.27 8.98 14.51
CA SER A 240 3.94 8.85 15.11
C SER A 240 3.14 7.64 14.61
N GLU A 241 3.58 7.02 13.51
CA GLU A 241 2.99 5.84 12.88
C GLU A 241 3.83 4.57 13.14
N ALA A 242 4.81 4.63 14.04
CA ALA A 242 5.71 3.53 14.37
C ALA A 242 4.97 2.26 14.79
N SER A 243 5.48 1.10 14.37
CA SER A 243 4.91 -0.21 14.73
C SER A 243 5.95 -1.32 14.71
N THR A 244 6.00 -2.12 15.78
CA THR A 244 6.75 -3.38 15.84
C THR A 244 5.97 -4.57 15.28
N THR A 245 4.72 -4.36 14.85
CA THR A 245 3.86 -5.45 14.33
C THR A 245 4.02 -5.60 12.82
N TYR A 246 4.32 -4.50 12.14
CA TYR A 246 4.32 -4.44 10.69
C TYR A 246 5.72 -4.11 10.18
N THR A 247 6.24 -4.95 9.30
CA THR A 247 7.38 -4.59 8.47
C THR A 247 6.90 -3.76 7.30
N TYR A 248 7.50 -2.60 7.12
CA TYR A 248 7.08 -1.63 6.12
C TYR A 248 7.94 -1.73 4.87
N GLY A 249 7.30 -1.77 3.70
CA GLY A 249 8.01 -1.69 2.43
C GLY A 249 8.63 -0.32 2.21
N LEU A 250 9.86 -0.31 1.68
CA LEU A 250 10.55 0.87 1.18
C LEU A 250 11.10 0.54 -0.21
N TYR A 251 10.83 1.40 -1.19
CA TYR A 251 11.29 1.19 -2.56
C TYR A 251 11.62 2.50 -3.24
N TYR A 252 12.75 2.56 -3.94
CA TYR A 252 13.12 3.72 -4.76
C TYR A 252 12.66 3.52 -6.20
N TRP A 253 11.94 4.50 -6.74
CA TRP A 253 11.49 4.46 -8.12
C TRP A 253 11.38 5.89 -8.68
N LYS A 254 12.04 6.13 -9.83
CA LYS A 254 11.97 7.40 -10.58
C LYS A 254 12.18 8.67 -9.73
N GLY A 255 13.24 8.70 -8.93
CA GLY A 255 13.58 9.88 -8.11
C GLY A 255 12.77 10.02 -6.82
N CYS A 256 11.88 9.08 -6.53
CA CYS A 256 11.03 9.10 -5.34
C CYS A 256 11.20 7.84 -4.50
N LEU A 257 11.04 7.99 -3.19
CA LEU A 257 10.86 6.87 -2.26
C LEU A 257 9.38 6.59 -2.05
N TYR A 258 9.03 5.32 -2.09
CA TYR A 258 7.69 4.81 -1.83
C TYR A 258 7.69 4.13 -0.47
N ILE A 259 6.99 4.74 0.47
CA ILE A 259 7.09 4.45 1.90
C ILE A 259 5.75 3.95 2.41
N GLY A 260 5.66 2.65 2.67
CA GLY A 260 4.53 2.08 3.40
C GLY A 260 4.57 2.49 4.87
N SER A 261 3.43 2.86 5.45
CA SER A 261 3.33 3.20 6.86
C SER A 261 1.94 2.90 7.40
N GLY A 262 1.85 2.48 8.66
CA GLY A 262 0.59 1.96 9.21
C GLY A 262 -0.07 0.85 8.37
N VAL A 263 -1.37 0.67 8.56
CA VAL A 263 -2.15 -0.35 7.84
C VAL A 263 -2.75 0.16 6.54
N ASN A 264 -2.79 1.47 6.27
CA ASN A 264 -3.55 2.05 5.16
C ASN A 264 -2.83 3.20 4.45
N SER A 265 -1.55 3.42 4.75
CA SER A 265 -0.79 4.55 4.22
C SER A 265 0.35 4.10 3.32
N LEU A 266 0.47 4.81 2.21
CA LEU A 266 1.58 4.76 1.27
C LEU A 266 1.87 6.19 0.84
N TYR A 267 3.12 6.59 1.04
CA TYR A 267 3.62 7.92 0.74
C TYR A 267 4.64 7.86 -0.40
N GLU A 268 4.57 8.83 -1.30
CA GLU A 268 5.62 9.16 -2.25
C GLU A 268 6.43 10.32 -1.66
N TYR A 269 7.74 10.16 -1.53
CA TYR A 269 8.66 11.20 -1.12
C TYR A 269 9.61 11.50 -2.28
N ASP A 270 9.50 12.70 -2.85
CA ASP A 270 10.42 13.16 -3.89
C ASP A 270 11.77 13.51 -3.25
N VAL A 271 12.82 12.75 -3.61
CA VAL A 271 14.16 12.88 -3.02
C VAL A 271 14.79 14.23 -3.36
N SER A 272 14.44 14.83 -4.50
CA SER A 272 15.00 16.08 -4.97
C SER A 272 14.37 17.31 -4.31
N SER A 273 13.04 17.27 -4.08
CA SER A 273 12.28 18.41 -3.57
C SER A 273 11.94 18.30 -2.08
N GLY A 274 12.01 17.11 -1.50
CA GLY A 274 11.54 16.83 -0.14
C GLY A 274 10.02 16.81 -0.01
N THR A 275 9.28 16.78 -1.13
CA THR A 275 7.82 16.80 -1.13
C THR A 275 7.26 15.44 -0.75
N VAL A 276 6.33 15.41 0.20
CA VAL A 276 5.58 14.21 0.60
C VAL A 276 4.18 14.26 -0.02
N THR A 277 3.84 13.23 -0.80
CA THR A 277 2.51 13.05 -1.39
C THR A 277 1.87 11.76 -0.88
N THR A 278 0.65 11.83 -0.36
CA THR A 278 -0.12 10.62 0.00
C THR A 278 -0.73 10.00 -1.25
N ILE A 279 -0.28 8.80 -1.61
CA ILE A 279 -0.74 8.05 -2.78
C ILE A 279 -1.46 6.75 -2.39
N SER A 280 -1.94 6.65 -1.15
CA SER A 280 -2.53 5.43 -0.61
C SER A 280 -3.76 4.97 -1.40
N PRO A 281 -3.95 3.67 -1.71
CA PRO A 281 -5.11 3.21 -2.47
C PRO A 281 -6.46 3.64 -1.88
N THR A 282 -6.58 3.65 -0.55
CA THR A 282 -7.74 4.15 0.21
C THR A 282 -8.14 5.58 -0.13
N ARG A 283 -7.18 6.44 -0.47
CA ARG A 283 -7.43 7.84 -0.88
C ARG A 283 -8.21 7.91 -2.19
N TYR A 284 -7.96 6.96 -3.10
CA TYR A 284 -8.55 6.93 -4.44
C TYR A 284 -9.79 6.02 -4.53
N ALA A 285 -10.02 5.18 -3.52
CA ALA A 285 -11.21 4.35 -3.37
C ALA A 285 -11.85 4.53 -1.98
N PRO A 286 -12.31 5.75 -1.62
CA PRO A 286 -12.76 6.05 -0.26
C PRO A 286 -13.99 5.21 0.13
N GLY A 287 -13.85 4.49 1.26
CA GLY A 287 -14.92 3.65 1.81
C GLY A 287 -15.15 2.33 1.05
N ASP A 288 -14.21 1.90 0.22
CA ASP A 288 -14.16 0.55 -0.34
C ASP A 288 -13.16 -0.31 0.45
N SER A 289 -13.68 -1.25 1.24
CA SER A 289 -12.86 -2.15 2.07
C SER A 289 -11.95 -3.07 1.25
N ASN A 290 -12.14 -3.18 -0.07
CA ASN A 290 -11.25 -3.98 -0.91
C ASN A 290 -9.86 -3.34 -1.06
N TYR A 291 -9.76 -2.03 -0.87
CA TYR A 291 -8.52 -1.26 -1.01
C TYR A 291 -8.07 -0.61 0.31
N ASP A 292 -8.70 -1.04 1.41
CA ASP A 292 -8.39 -0.66 2.78
C ASP A 292 -7.47 -1.74 3.36
N GLY A 293 -6.17 -1.54 3.22
CA GLY A 293 -5.20 -2.58 3.51
C GLY A 293 -3.75 -2.15 3.52
N GLN A 294 -2.91 -3.04 4.06
CA GLN A 294 -1.48 -2.82 4.22
C GLN A 294 -0.75 -3.09 2.90
N VAL A 295 0.15 -2.19 2.53
CA VAL A 295 1.09 -2.44 1.43
C VAL A 295 2.20 -3.36 1.93
N LEU A 296 2.23 -4.58 1.39
CA LEU A 296 3.15 -5.63 1.82
C LEU A 296 4.48 -5.61 1.06
N ALA A 297 4.43 -5.34 -0.25
CA ALA A 297 5.60 -5.33 -1.12
C ALA A 297 5.40 -4.35 -2.28
N ILE A 298 6.53 -3.83 -2.79
CA ILE A 298 6.58 -2.80 -3.82
C ILE A 298 7.69 -3.16 -4.81
N CYS A 299 7.45 -2.98 -6.10
CA CYS A 299 8.49 -2.94 -7.13
C CYS A 299 8.06 -1.99 -8.27
N GLY A 300 8.91 -1.68 -9.23
CA GLY A 300 8.54 -0.81 -10.35
C GLY A 300 9.35 -1.06 -11.61
N ASP A 301 8.77 -0.71 -12.76
CA ASP A 301 9.42 -0.74 -14.07
C ASP A 301 9.47 0.65 -14.71
N GLU A 302 9.83 0.76 -15.98
CA GLU A 302 9.88 2.04 -16.68
C GLU A 302 8.52 2.78 -16.75
N THR A 303 7.40 2.12 -16.47
CA THR A 303 6.05 2.66 -16.66
C THR A 303 5.25 2.74 -15.36
N TYR A 304 5.20 1.67 -14.57
CA TYR A 304 4.35 1.53 -13.40
C TYR A 304 5.12 1.19 -12.14
N LEU A 305 4.62 1.68 -11.02
CA LEU A 305 4.86 1.12 -9.70
C LEU A 305 3.85 -0.01 -9.47
N TYR A 306 4.27 -1.13 -8.92
CA TYR A 306 3.42 -2.25 -8.55
C TYR A 306 3.42 -2.42 -7.04
N VAL A 307 2.25 -2.69 -6.47
CA VAL A 307 2.09 -2.95 -5.03
C VAL A 307 1.22 -4.17 -4.77
N ALA A 308 1.55 -4.93 -3.73
CA ALA A 308 0.67 -5.93 -3.15
C ALA A 308 0.01 -5.35 -1.90
N LEU A 309 -1.33 -5.31 -1.90
CA LEU A 309 -2.15 -4.72 -0.85
C LEU A 309 -2.97 -5.81 -0.16
N ASP A 310 -2.77 -6.01 1.14
CA ASP A 310 -3.57 -6.94 1.96
C ASP A 310 -4.65 -6.20 2.73
N ASN A 311 -5.91 -6.47 2.38
CA ASN A 311 -7.08 -5.85 3.02
C ASN A 311 -7.65 -6.68 4.19
N GLY A 312 -6.93 -7.71 4.63
CA GLY A 312 -7.37 -8.62 5.67
C GLY A 312 -8.38 -9.67 5.20
N SER A 313 -8.81 -9.66 3.93
CA SER A 313 -9.64 -10.72 3.29
C SER A 313 -9.05 -11.30 2.00
N ASP A 314 -8.37 -10.49 1.20
CA ASP A 314 -7.73 -10.85 -0.06
C ASP A 314 -6.46 -9.99 -0.24
N ILE A 315 -5.59 -10.41 -1.16
CA ILE A 315 -4.49 -9.57 -1.64
C ILE A 315 -4.85 -8.97 -3.01
N LYS A 316 -4.69 -7.65 -3.16
CA LYS A 316 -4.83 -6.94 -4.43
C LYS A 316 -3.46 -6.61 -4.99
N ILE A 317 -3.20 -6.99 -6.24
CA ILE A 317 -2.04 -6.52 -6.99
C ILE A 317 -2.49 -5.32 -7.81
N LEU A 318 -1.88 -4.16 -7.53
CA LEU A 318 -2.21 -2.89 -8.18
C LEU A 318 -1.00 -2.38 -8.95
N SER A 319 -1.24 -1.69 -10.07
CA SER A 319 -0.25 -0.83 -10.71
C SER A 319 -0.63 0.63 -10.58
N GLY A 320 0.34 1.51 -10.33
CA GLY A 320 0.11 2.93 -10.11
C GLY A 320 1.12 3.80 -10.84
N ARG A 321 0.69 4.99 -11.26
CA ARG A 321 1.55 6.05 -11.80
C ARG A 321 0.81 7.39 -11.83
N TRP A 322 1.56 8.46 -12.04
CA TRP A 322 1.02 9.77 -12.43
C TRP A 322 0.51 9.71 -13.89
N GLU A 323 -0.73 10.10 -14.10
CA GLU A 323 -1.38 10.16 -15.42
C GLU A 323 -2.02 11.52 -15.62
N ASN A 324 -2.11 11.95 -16.89
CA ASN A 324 -2.90 13.11 -17.27
C ASN A 324 -4.22 12.61 -17.89
N VAL A 325 -5.32 12.87 -17.19
CA VAL A 325 -6.67 12.48 -17.61
C VAL A 325 -7.48 13.76 -17.75
N GLU A 326 -7.89 14.07 -18.99
CA GLU A 326 -8.73 15.23 -19.32
C GLU A 326 -8.15 16.58 -18.86
N GLY A 327 -6.81 16.70 -18.82
CA GLY A 327 -6.11 17.91 -18.43
C GLY A 327 -5.78 17.99 -16.93
N ASP A 328 -6.26 17.05 -16.11
CA ASP A 328 -5.87 16.93 -14.72
C ASP A 328 -4.76 15.90 -14.56
N THR A 329 -3.73 16.24 -13.77
CA THR A 329 -2.60 15.34 -13.51
C THR A 329 -2.74 14.78 -12.11
N GLY A 330 -2.93 13.48 -12.02
CA GLY A 330 -3.19 12.77 -10.76
C GLY A 330 -2.48 11.43 -10.71
N TRP A 331 -2.33 10.89 -9.51
CA TRP A 331 -1.93 9.50 -9.33
C TRP A 331 -3.15 8.59 -9.49
N TYR A 332 -3.01 7.52 -10.27
CA TYR A 332 -4.09 6.56 -10.53
C TYR A 332 -3.63 5.14 -10.27
N TRP A 333 -4.44 4.39 -9.51
CA TRP A 333 -4.25 2.96 -9.27
C TRP A 333 -5.14 2.13 -10.20
N HIS A 334 -4.54 1.11 -10.79
CA HIS A 334 -5.18 0.15 -11.69
C HIS A 334 -5.09 -1.24 -11.05
N PRO A 335 -6.22 -1.85 -10.65
CA PRO A 335 -6.24 -3.22 -10.15
C PRO A 335 -5.90 -4.21 -11.26
N LEU A 336 -4.93 -5.10 -11.01
CA LEU A 336 -4.49 -6.11 -11.98
C LEU A 336 -4.98 -7.50 -11.60
N TYR A 337 -4.78 -7.89 -10.34
CA TYR A 337 -5.10 -9.23 -9.85
C TYR A 337 -5.69 -9.19 -8.43
N THR A 338 -6.53 -10.17 -8.11
CA THR A 338 -6.97 -10.49 -6.75
C THR A 338 -6.57 -11.91 -6.43
N LEU A 339 -5.88 -12.10 -5.30
CA LEU A 339 -5.63 -13.42 -4.72
C LEU A 339 -6.62 -13.62 -3.57
N SER A 340 -7.36 -14.72 -3.61
CA SER A 340 -8.35 -15.09 -2.60
C SER A 340 -7.76 -15.84 -1.40
N SER A 341 -6.43 -15.97 -1.33
CA SER A 341 -5.70 -16.58 -0.22
C SER A 341 -4.79 -15.54 0.45
N HIS A 342 -4.81 -15.50 1.79
CA HIS A 342 -3.96 -14.65 2.64
C HIS A 342 -2.53 -15.15 2.77
N ASN A 343 -1.91 -15.51 1.66
CA ASN A 343 -0.60 -16.13 1.67
C ASN A 343 0.53 -15.08 1.73
N ASN A 344 0.28 -13.97 2.45
CA ASN A 344 1.02 -12.70 2.53
C ASN A 344 2.18 -12.59 1.53
N ILE A 345 2.06 -11.68 0.57
CA ILE A 345 3.18 -11.39 -0.32
C ILE A 345 4.33 -10.79 0.50
N THR A 346 5.52 -11.36 0.37
CA THR A 346 6.73 -10.95 1.10
C THR A 346 7.78 -10.31 0.21
N ALA A 347 7.74 -10.57 -1.11
CA ALA A 347 8.69 -10.03 -2.06
C ALA A 347 8.03 -9.81 -3.43
N MET A 348 8.50 -8.80 -4.16
CA MET A 348 8.08 -8.51 -5.54
C MET A 348 9.28 -8.17 -6.41
N LEU A 349 9.26 -8.65 -7.65
CA LEU A 349 10.23 -8.29 -8.68
C LEU A 349 9.51 -8.20 -10.02
N ILE A 350 9.75 -7.14 -10.79
CA ILE A 350 9.37 -7.08 -12.20
C ILE A 350 10.62 -7.37 -13.05
N SER A 351 10.53 -8.37 -13.93
CA SER A 351 11.70 -8.82 -14.71
C SER A 351 11.29 -9.31 -16.10
N PRO A 352 12.08 -9.01 -17.16
CA PRO A 352 11.95 -9.62 -18.47
C PRO A 352 12.82 -10.88 -18.68
N LEU A 353 13.69 -11.25 -17.72
CA LEU A 353 14.72 -12.29 -17.93
C LEU A 353 14.16 -13.67 -18.25
N SER A 354 12.93 -13.97 -17.82
CA SER A 354 12.28 -15.25 -18.13
C SER A 354 11.67 -15.34 -19.55
N GLY A 355 12.07 -14.45 -20.45
CA GLY A 355 11.60 -14.36 -21.83
C GLY A 355 10.59 -13.23 -22.07
N ASN A 356 9.52 -13.15 -21.27
CA ASN A 356 8.56 -12.05 -21.33
C ASN A 356 8.56 -11.29 -19.99
N LYS A 357 8.22 -9.99 -20.01
CA LYS A 357 8.10 -9.18 -18.79
C LYS A 357 7.04 -9.79 -17.87
N ARG A 358 7.43 -10.15 -16.64
CA ARG A 358 6.57 -10.75 -15.63
C ARG A 358 6.78 -10.09 -14.30
N LEU A 359 5.67 -9.93 -13.58
CA LEU A 359 5.69 -9.55 -12.18
C LEU A 359 5.73 -10.81 -11.33
N TYR A 360 6.84 -11.04 -10.65
CA TYR A 360 7.02 -12.12 -9.71
C TYR A 360 6.61 -11.65 -8.33
N THR A 361 5.83 -12.48 -7.65
CA THR A 361 5.53 -12.32 -6.23
C THR A 361 6.02 -13.54 -5.47
N GLY A 362 6.63 -13.29 -4.31
CA GLY A 362 6.96 -14.30 -3.33
C GLY A 362 5.92 -14.30 -2.21
N THR A 363 5.54 -15.48 -1.74
CA THR A 363 4.55 -15.67 -0.66
C THR A 363 5.23 -16.17 0.60
N ASN A 364 4.61 -15.95 1.77
CA ASN A 364 5.03 -16.60 3.01
C ASN A 364 4.50 -18.04 3.15
N ASP A 365 3.57 -18.47 2.28
CA ASP A 365 3.00 -19.82 2.28
C ASP A 365 3.92 -20.82 1.57
N TYR A 366 4.10 -21.97 2.21
CA TYR A 366 4.93 -23.07 1.73
C TYR A 366 4.36 -23.77 0.50
N THR A 367 3.06 -23.61 0.19
CA THR A 367 2.46 -24.21 -1.01
C THR A 367 2.63 -23.37 -2.27
N ASP A 368 2.58 -22.05 -2.12
CA ASP A 368 2.45 -21.14 -3.26
C ASP A 368 3.83 -20.72 -3.78
N GLY A 369 4.79 -20.47 -2.88
CA GLY A 369 6.16 -20.12 -3.23
C GLY A 369 6.23 -18.84 -4.05
N ILE A 370 6.47 -18.98 -5.37
CA ILE A 370 6.52 -17.86 -6.32
C ILE A 370 5.40 -17.95 -7.34
N ILE A 371 4.72 -16.82 -7.53
CA ILE A 371 3.64 -16.67 -8.48
C ILE A 371 4.03 -15.60 -9.52
N PRO A 372 4.17 -15.96 -10.80
CA PRO A 372 4.38 -15.00 -11.88
C PRO A 372 3.03 -14.48 -12.42
N TYR A 373 2.95 -13.17 -12.61
CA TYR A 373 1.83 -12.47 -13.24
C TYR A 373 2.24 -11.89 -14.57
N ILE A 374 1.31 -11.94 -15.52
CA ILE A 374 1.43 -11.23 -16.79
C ILE A 374 1.05 -9.78 -16.52
N VAL A 375 1.90 -8.83 -16.86
CA VAL A 375 1.58 -7.41 -16.71
C VAL A 375 1.65 -6.72 -18.06
N PRO A 376 0.88 -5.64 -18.28
CA PRO A 376 0.94 -4.89 -19.53
C PRO A 376 2.34 -4.34 -19.79
N VAL A 377 2.85 -4.45 -21.01
CA VAL A 377 4.12 -3.83 -21.41
C VAL A 377 4.03 -2.31 -21.36
N GLY A 378 2.87 -1.76 -21.74
CA GLY A 378 2.57 -0.34 -21.73
C GLY A 378 1.07 -0.08 -21.59
N TYR A 379 0.72 1.19 -21.40
CA TYR A 379 -0.67 1.62 -21.30
C TYR A 379 -1.42 1.31 -22.61
N SER A 380 -2.63 0.74 -22.51
CA SER A 380 -3.55 0.48 -23.62
C SER A 380 -3.11 -0.53 -24.70
N GLN A 381 -2.02 -1.30 -24.51
CA GLN A 381 -1.55 -2.27 -25.52
C GLN A 381 -1.36 -3.71 -25.01
N PRO A 382 -2.39 -4.36 -24.42
CA PRO A 382 -2.29 -5.76 -24.04
C PRO A 382 -2.17 -6.72 -25.25
N TYR A 383 -2.70 -6.35 -26.43
CA TYR A 383 -2.79 -7.25 -27.58
C TYR A 383 -1.49 -7.39 -28.41
N THR A 384 -0.49 -6.56 -28.17
CA THR A 384 0.73 -6.53 -28.99
C THR A 384 1.85 -7.45 -28.47
N GLU A 385 1.67 -8.10 -27.31
CA GLU A 385 2.69 -8.95 -26.70
C GLU A 385 2.41 -10.44 -26.94
N SER A 386 3.45 -11.18 -27.37
CA SER A 386 3.42 -12.64 -27.47
C SER A 386 3.38 -13.28 -26.08
N GLY A 387 2.19 -13.44 -25.52
CA GLY A 387 2.00 -14.05 -24.20
C GLY A 387 0.80 -13.51 -23.43
N TYR A 388 0.25 -12.36 -23.83
CA TYR A 388 -1.01 -11.88 -23.28
C TYR A 388 -2.14 -12.77 -23.78
N LYS A 389 -3.02 -13.19 -22.87
CA LYS A 389 -4.23 -13.96 -23.20
C LYS A 389 -5.43 -13.18 -22.71
N CYS A 390 -6.33 -12.83 -23.61
CA CYS A 390 -7.63 -12.31 -23.23
C CYS A 390 -8.40 -13.42 -22.52
N GLN A 391 -8.93 -13.13 -21.34
CA GLN A 391 -9.87 -14.02 -20.68
C GLN A 391 -11.19 -14.01 -21.45
N SER A 392 -11.88 -15.14 -21.54
CA SER A 392 -13.20 -15.24 -22.17
C SER A 392 -14.29 -14.51 -21.37
N SER A 393 -13.99 -14.17 -20.11
CA SER A 393 -14.86 -13.33 -19.27
C SER A 393 -14.07 -12.61 -18.19
N GLY A 394 -14.65 -11.55 -17.64
CA GLY A 394 -14.09 -10.78 -16.55
C GLY A 394 -15.15 -9.95 -15.82
N VAL A 395 -14.83 -9.57 -14.59
CA VAL A 395 -15.70 -8.70 -13.77
C VAL A 395 -14.94 -7.44 -13.43
N HIS A 396 -15.53 -6.29 -13.73
CA HIS A 396 -15.03 -4.98 -13.30
C HIS A 396 -16.01 -4.35 -12.30
N ILE A 397 -15.51 -3.85 -11.17
CA ILE A 397 -16.32 -3.16 -10.16
C ILE A 397 -15.78 -1.75 -10.00
N THR A 398 -16.67 -0.75 -10.10
CA THR A 398 -16.30 0.65 -9.86
C THR A 398 -16.21 0.94 -8.36
N PRO A 399 -15.41 1.93 -7.95
CA PRO A 399 -15.50 2.46 -6.59
C PRO A 399 -16.91 3.03 -6.30
N TRP A 400 -17.18 3.31 -5.03
CA TRP A 400 -18.41 3.99 -4.62
C TRP A 400 -18.47 5.42 -5.14
N PHE A 401 -19.53 5.73 -5.88
CA PHE A 401 -19.88 7.09 -6.28
C PHE A 401 -20.76 7.75 -5.22
N VAL A 402 -20.25 8.82 -4.61
CA VAL A 402 -20.90 9.56 -3.50
C VAL A 402 -21.42 10.95 -3.91
N SER A 403 -20.95 11.50 -5.04
CA SER A 403 -21.09 12.91 -5.46
C SER A 403 -20.70 13.93 -4.37
N ASN A 404 -21.01 15.22 -4.55
CA ASN A 404 -20.57 16.31 -3.66
C ASN A 404 -21.17 16.30 -2.24
N PHE A 405 -22.16 15.44 -1.97
CA PHE A 405 -22.88 15.38 -0.69
C PHE A 405 -22.77 13.98 -0.08
N PRO A 406 -21.61 13.56 0.42
CA PRO A 406 -21.33 12.15 0.72
C PRO A 406 -22.22 11.53 1.80
N THR A 407 -22.78 12.34 2.70
CA THR A 407 -23.65 11.91 3.81
C THR A 407 -25.13 11.95 3.49
N GLU A 408 -25.54 12.64 2.42
CA GLU A 408 -26.94 12.88 2.13
C GLU A 408 -27.53 11.80 1.24
N THR A 409 -28.74 11.32 1.54
CA THR A 409 -29.47 10.40 0.68
C THR A 409 -29.85 11.08 -0.64
N LYS A 410 -29.54 10.42 -1.75
CA LYS A 410 -29.85 10.88 -3.10
C LYS A 410 -30.82 9.91 -3.75
N TYR A 411 -31.68 10.44 -4.60
CA TYR A 411 -32.48 9.63 -5.51
C TYR A 411 -31.70 9.40 -6.80
N TRP A 412 -31.19 8.18 -6.97
CA TRP A 412 -30.51 7.74 -8.18
C TRP A 412 -31.57 7.35 -9.21
N LYS A 413 -31.75 8.20 -10.22
CA LYS A 413 -32.82 8.06 -11.21
C LYS A 413 -32.44 7.04 -12.27
N SER A 414 -31.34 7.29 -12.97
CA SER A 414 -30.92 6.51 -14.14
C SER A 414 -29.41 6.59 -14.34
N VAL A 415 -28.89 5.76 -15.25
CA VAL A 415 -27.50 5.73 -15.66
C VAL A 415 -27.42 5.49 -17.17
N ASP A 416 -26.49 6.17 -17.84
CA ASP A 416 -26.13 5.89 -19.23
C ASP A 416 -24.79 5.13 -19.25
N PHE A 417 -24.74 4.09 -20.07
CA PHE A 417 -23.52 3.34 -20.37
C PHE A 417 -23.17 3.48 -21.84
N THR A 418 -21.93 3.87 -22.12
CA THR A 418 -21.43 3.96 -23.50
C THR A 418 -20.47 2.81 -23.75
N SER A 419 -20.70 2.05 -24.83
CA SER A 419 -19.92 0.87 -25.18
C SER A 419 -19.58 0.80 -26.66
N ILE A 420 -18.47 0.12 -26.96
CA ILE A 420 -18.09 -0.31 -28.31
C ILE A 420 -17.80 -1.81 -28.26
N CYS A 421 -17.86 -2.45 -29.43
CA CYS A 421 -17.59 -3.88 -29.58
C CYS A 421 -18.53 -4.78 -28.75
N CYS A 422 -19.76 -4.35 -28.46
CA CYS A 422 -20.85 -5.25 -28.02
C CYS A 422 -21.53 -5.85 -29.26
N THR A 423 -21.45 -7.17 -29.44
CA THR A 423 -21.88 -7.91 -30.63
C THR A 423 -22.56 -9.23 -30.24
N GLY A 424 -22.94 -10.07 -31.20
CA GLY A 424 -23.41 -11.44 -30.89
C GLY A 424 -22.35 -12.36 -30.24
N LYS A 425 -21.09 -11.91 -30.20
CA LYS A 425 -19.94 -12.64 -29.67
C LYS A 425 -19.33 -12.04 -28.40
N THR A 426 -19.68 -10.79 -28.10
CA THR A 426 -19.09 -9.99 -27.03
C THR A 426 -20.18 -9.24 -26.28
N SER A 427 -20.16 -9.28 -24.95
CA SER A 427 -21.22 -8.68 -24.13
C SER A 427 -20.69 -7.94 -22.92
N ILE A 428 -21.47 -6.94 -22.49
CA ILE A 428 -21.31 -6.26 -21.19
C ILE A 428 -22.67 -6.32 -20.51
N THR A 429 -22.73 -6.94 -19.33
CA THR A 429 -23.92 -6.95 -18.47
C THR A 429 -23.64 -6.06 -17.26
N PRO A 430 -24.28 -4.88 -17.16
CA PRO A 430 -24.14 -4.01 -16.02
C PRO A 430 -25.00 -4.47 -14.84
N TYR A 431 -24.55 -4.12 -13.64
CA TYR A 431 -25.25 -4.27 -12.38
C TYR A 431 -25.02 -3.01 -11.56
N TYR A 432 -25.96 -2.65 -10.69
CA TYR A 432 -25.78 -1.59 -9.71
C TYR A 432 -25.93 -2.10 -8.29
N GLN A 433 -25.35 -1.38 -7.34
CA GLN A 433 -25.52 -1.62 -5.91
C GLN A 433 -25.61 -0.29 -5.16
N VAL A 434 -26.59 -0.20 -4.26
CA VAL A 434 -26.73 0.89 -3.29
C VAL A 434 -26.16 0.50 -1.93
N LYS A 435 -25.91 1.47 -1.03
CA LYS A 435 -25.34 1.21 0.29
C LYS A 435 -26.20 0.19 1.06
N GLY A 436 -25.58 -0.91 1.49
CA GLY A 436 -26.26 -1.99 2.23
C GLY A 436 -27.18 -2.89 1.39
N GLY A 437 -27.34 -2.63 0.09
CA GLY A 437 -28.12 -3.47 -0.81
C GLY A 437 -27.29 -4.60 -1.44
N SER A 438 -27.97 -5.54 -2.11
CA SER A 438 -27.33 -6.55 -2.97
C SER A 438 -27.10 -6.00 -4.38
N TRP A 439 -26.29 -6.70 -5.19
CA TRP A 439 -26.15 -6.40 -6.62
C TRP A 439 -27.48 -6.65 -7.36
N THR A 440 -27.93 -5.65 -8.11
CA THR A 440 -29.11 -5.74 -8.99
C THR A 440 -28.65 -5.75 -10.44
N GLU A 441 -29.02 -6.78 -11.18
CA GLU A 441 -28.74 -6.92 -12.62
C GLU A 441 -29.54 -5.90 -13.44
N MET A 442 -28.88 -5.34 -14.45
CA MET A 442 -29.51 -4.51 -15.48
C MET A 442 -29.43 -5.24 -16.83
N ASP A 443 -30.30 -4.88 -17.76
CA ASP A 443 -30.26 -5.46 -19.10
C ASP A 443 -28.89 -5.24 -19.75
N ALA A 444 -28.35 -6.30 -20.35
CA ALA A 444 -27.09 -6.27 -21.09
C ALA A 444 -27.07 -5.13 -22.11
N LEU A 445 -25.88 -4.58 -22.36
CA LEU A 445 -25.71 -3.49 -23.32
C LEU A 445 -26.02 -3.97 -24.73
N THR A 446 -26.61 -3.08 -25.52
CA THR A 446 -27.19 -3.42 -26.83
C THR A 446 -26.10 -3.86 -27.80
N THR A 447 -26.34 -4.98 -28.49
CA THR A 447 -25.46 -5.44 -29.55
C THR A 447 -25.55 -4.50 -30.76
N SER A 448 -24.43 -3.95 -31.18
CA SER A 448 -24.33 -3.19 -32.43
C SER A 448 -24.15 -4.16 -33.62
N THR A 449 -24.88 -3.92 -34.72
CA THR A 449 -24.75 -4.71 -35.96
C THR A 449 -23.55 -4.23 -36.77
N TYR A 450 -22.72 -5.16 -37.27
CA TYR A 450 -21.47 -4.86 -37.96
C TYR A 450 -21.55 -5.11 -39.47
N ASP A 451 -21.19 -4.11 -40.28
CA ASP A 451 -20.85 -4.27 -41.71
C ASP A 451 -19.61 -3.42 -42.06
N GLY A 452 -18.41 -3.94 -41.74
CA GLY A 452 -17.16 -3.56 -42.41
C GLY A 452 -16.32 -2.34 -41.93
N GLY A 453 -16.43 -1.86 -40.68
CA GLY A 453 -15.59 -0.78 -40.09
C GLY A 453 -14.99 -1.05 -38.68
N TYR A 454 -14.64 -0.03 -37.89
CA TYR A 454 -14.44 -0.22 -36.42
C TYR A 454 -15.84 -0.16 -35.74
N PRO A 455 -16.19 -1.01 -34.76
CA PRO A 455 -17.56 -1.09 -34.23
C PRO A 455 -18.08 0.25 -33.69
N ALA A 456 -19.37 0.53 -33.91
CA ALA A 456 -19.99 1.79 -33.57
C ALA A 456 -20.22 1.95 -32.05
N GLU A 457 -20.05 3.19 -31.57
CA GLU A 457 -20.40 3.60 -30.21
C GLU A 457 -21.91 3.53 -29.99
N THR A 458 -22.33 2.82 -28.94
CA THR A 458 -23.72 2.70 -28.53
C THR A 458 -23.87 3.18 -27.10
N THR A 459 -24.87 4.03 -26.85
CA THR A 459 -25.20 4.50 -25.51
C THR A 459 -26.56 3.95 -25.09
N ASP A 460 -26.58 3.29 -23.93
CA ASP A 460 -27.71 2.59 -23.35
C ASP A 460 -28.09 3.23 -22.01
N SER A 461 -29.31 3.75 -21.91
CA SER A 461 -29.86 4.25 -20.65
C SER A 461 -30.54 3.13 -19.85
N ARG A 462 -30.36 3.12 -18.53
CA ARG A 462 -31.00 2.19 -17.59
C ARG A 462 -31.58 2.96 -16.40
N ASP A 463 -32.78 2.59 -15.98
CA ASP A 463 -33.41 3.12 -14.78
C ASP A 463 -32.82 2.46 -13.52
N ILE A 464 -32.66 3.24 -12.45
CA ILE A 464 -32.20 2.77 -11.14
C ILE A 464 -33.33 2.91 -10.13
N GLU A 465 -33.89 4.11 -10.02
CA GLU A 465 -35.02 4.47 -9.15
C GLU A 465 -34.84 4.06 -7.67
N GLN A 466 -33.64 4.28 -7.12
CA GLN A 466 -33.31 3.94 -5.72
C GLN A 466 -32.84 5.15 -4.91
N GLU A 467 -33.11 5.13 -3.61
CA GLU A 467 -32.60 6.12 -2.65
C GLU A 467 -31.38 5.57 -1.89
N SER A 468 -30.26 6.27 -1.95
CA SER A 468 -29.03 5.90 -1.24
C SER A 468 -28.04 7.05 -1.15
N GLU A 469 -27.19 7.07 -0.13
CA GLU A 469 -26.07 8.00 -0.02
C GLU A 469 -25.06 7.84 -1.18
N LYS A 470 -24.84 6.58 -1.59
CA LYS A 470 -23.84 6.19 -2.59
C LYS A 470 -24.30 5.04 -3.47
N ILE A 471 -23.74 4.95 -4.67
CA ILE A 471 -24.02 3.89 -5.65
C ILE A 471 -22.71 3.42 -6.28
N ARG A 472 -22.64 2.16 -6.72
CA ARG A 472 -21.53 1.64 -7.54
C ARG A 472 -22.04 0.66 -8.59
N PHE A 473 -21.18 0.36 -9.56
CA PHE A 473 -21.50 -0.51 -10.69
C PHE A 473 -20.56 -1.71 -10.76
N LYS A 474 -21.10 -2.84 -11.23
CA LYS A 474 -20.34 -4.03 -11.60
C LYS A 474 -20.66 -4.33 -13.06
N PHE A 475 -19.65 -4.68 -13.84
CA PHE A 475 -19.77 -5.06 -15.24
C PHE A 475 -19.24 -6.47 -15.41
N GLU A 476 -20.12 -7.37 -15.84
CA GLU A 476 -19.72 -8.70 -16.30
C GLU A 476 -19.48 -8.62 -17.79
N MET A 477 -18.23 -8.80 -18.19
CA MET A 477 -17.78 -8.71 -19.58
C MET A 477 -17.46 -10.10 -20.09
N ALA A 478 -17.87 -10.42 -21.31
CA ALA A 478 -17.57 -11.70 -21.94
C ALA A 478 -17.20 -11.54 -23.41
N THR A 479 -16.32 -12.43 -23.88
CA THR A 479 -15.98 -12.58 -25.30
C THR A 479 -15.86 -14.06 -25.67
N ASN A 480 -16.43 -14.42 -26.80
CA ASN A 480 -16.13 -15.66 -27.52
C ASN A 480 -15.46 -15.38 -28.89
N ASP A 481 -14.98 -14.14 -29.08
CA ASP A 481 -14.23 -13.70 -30.24
C ASP A 481 -12.74 -13.61 -29.91
N ASP A 482 -11.90 -14.04 -30.84
CA ASP A 482 -10.44 -14.05 -30.70
C ASP A 482 -9.80 -12.72 -31.13
N ASP A 483 -10.53 -11.87 -31.86
CA ASP A 483 -10.02 -10.64 -32.48
C ASP A 483 -10.37 -9.37 -31.68
N TYR A 484 -11.44 -9.39 -30.86
CA TYR A 484 -11.87 -8.22 -30.08
C TYR A 484 -12.54 -8.58 -28.74
N THR A 485 -12.48 -7.64 -27.81
CA THR A 485 -13.18 -7.69 -26.52
C THR A 485 -14.22 -6.58 -26.44
N PRO A 486 -15.28 -6.74 -25.62
CA PRO A 486 -16.17 -5.62 -25.34
C PRO A 486 -15.40 -4.49 -24.63
N ILE A 487 -15.77 -3.23 -24.90
CA ILE A 487 -15.13 -2.06 -24.31
C ILE A 487 -16.21 -1.13 -23.77
N LEU A 488 -16.10 -0.79 -22.49
CA LEU A 488 -16.81 0.36 -21.91
C LEU A 488 -16.05 1.63 -22.33
N TYR A 489 -16.67 2.48 -23.13
CA TYR A 489 -16.00 3.55 -23.84
C TYR A 489 -16.47 4.92 -23.35
N GLY A 490 -15.53 5.81 -23.03
CA GLY A 490 -15.85 7.17 -22.59
C GLY A 490 -14.85 8.18 -23.11
N LYS A 491 -15.07 8.73 -24.31
CA LYS A 491 -14.32 9.90 -24.76
C LYS A 491 -14.92 11.16 -24.12
N GLY A 492 -14.15 11.87 -23.29
CA GLY A 492 -14.60 13.12 -22.65
C GLY A 492 -15.57 12.89 -21.47
N GLY A 493 -15.26 11.91 -20.61
CA GLY A 493 -15.96 11.69 -19.34
C GLY A 493 -17.22 10.81 -19.41
N GLY A 494 -17.55 10.24 -20.58
CA GLY A 494 -18.88 9.69 -20.88
C GLY A 494 -19.10 8.18 -20.74
N GLY A 495 -18.16 7.39 -20.20
CA GLY A 495 -18.33 5.92 -20.17
C GLY A 495 -19.48 5.43 -19.28
N ILE A 496 -19.66 6.11 -18.15
CA ILE A 496 -20.77 5.90 -17.20
C ILE A 496 -21.24 7.27 -16.77
N VAL A 497 -22.49 7.62 -17.07
CA VAL A 497 -23.09 8.90 -16.66
C VAL A 497 -24.24 8.63 -15.72
N VAL A 498 -24.10 9.02 -14.45
CA VAL A 498 -25.10 8.74 -13.41
C VAL A 498 -25.95 9.98 -13.14
N TYR A 499 -27.27 9.83 -13.23
CA TYR A 499 -28.23 10.89 -12.93
C TYR A 499 -28.83 10.69 -11.54
N GLY A 500 -28.45 11.58 -10.61
CA GLY A 500 -28.98 11.61 -9.25
C GLY A 500 -29.56 12.98 -8.90
N VAL A 501 -30.59 12.99 -8.05
CA VAL A 501 -31.19 14.23 -7.50
C VAL A 501 -31.09 14.21 -5.98
N LEU A 502 -30.60 15.30 -5.41
CA LEU A 502 -30.66 15.52 -3.96
C LEU A 502 -32.12 15.78 -3.58
N GLN A 503 -32.73 14.89 -2.80
CA GLN A 503 -34.05 15.13 -2.27
C GLN A 503 -33.93 15.94 -0.97
N ALA A 504 -34.48 17.16 -0.96
CA ALA A 504 -34.68 17.87 0.30
C ALA A 504 -35.66 17.08 1.18
N THR A 505 -35.43 17.07 2.50
CA THR A 505 -36.33 16.42 3.47
C THR A 505 -37.75 16.95 3.29
N LYS A 506 -38.68 16.07 2.90
CA LYS A 506 -40.10 16.41 2.75
C LYS A 506 -40.70 16.64 4.14
N LYS A 507 -40.89 17.90 4.54
CA LYS A 507 -41.66 18.24 5.77
C LYS A 507 -43.14 18.35 5.46
N ARG A 508 -44.01 17.81 6.32
CA ARG A 508 -45.46 17.95 6.17
C ARG A 508 -45.84 19.41 6.43
N GLN A 509 -46.50 20.04 5.45
CA GLN A 509 -47.05 21.37 5.62
C GLN A 509 -48.47 21.29 6.18
N ILE A 510 -48.72 21.99 7.28
CA ILE A 510 -50.04 22.14 7.90
C ILE A 510 -50.51 23.58 7.65
N THR A 511 -51.69 23.73 7.07
CA THR A 511 -52.33 25.05 6.89
C THR A 511 -53.52 25.13 7.83
N ALA A 512 -53.54 26.13 8.71
CA ALA A 512 -54.62 26.37 9.67
C ALA A 512 -55.16 27.80 9.49
N THR A 513 -56.47 27.97 9.62
CA THR A 513 -57.12 29.28 9.61
C THR A 513 -57.77 29.51 10.97
N LEU A 514 -57.42 30.60 11.63
CA LEU A 514 -57.99 31.01 12.91
C LEU A 514 -58.91 32.22 12.71
N LEU A 515 -60.10 32.17 13.32
CA LEU A 515 -60.97 33.33 13.44
C LEU A 515 -60.71 34.03 14.78
N ILE A 516 -60.36 35.30 14.74
CA ILE A 516 -60.24 36.17 15.91
C ILE A 516 -61.43 37.11 15.92
N SER A 517 -62.20 37.05 17.02
CA SER A 517 -63.44 37.79 17.21
C SER A 517 -63.55 38.23 18.66
N PRO A 518 -64.19 39.38 18.96
CA PRO A 518 -64.31 39.86 20.34
C PRO A 518 -65.28 39.02 21.18
N LYS A 519 -66.16 38.24 20.54
CA LYS A 519 -67.07 37.27 21.18
C LYS A 519 -66.90 35.90 20.54
N LEU A 520 -65.86 35.17 20.94
CA LEU A 520 -65.60 33.84 20.39
C LEU A 520 -66.55 32.83 21.03
N ARG A 521 -67.25 32.04 20.21
CA ARG A 521 -68.02 30.90 20.69
C ARG A 521 -67.12 29.67 20.72
N LEU A 522 -66.90 29.14 21.92
CA LEU A 522 -66.12 27.93 22.14
C LEU A 522 -66.89 26.69 21.67
N ARG A 523 -66.17 25.56 21.53
CA ARG A 523 -66.72 24.28 21.08
C ARG A 523 -67.81 23.73 22.02
N ASP A 524 -67.75 24.07 23.30
CA ASP A 524 -68.75 23.71 24.32
C ASP A 524 -70.00 24.61 24.28
N GLY A 525 -70.04 25.59 23.36
CA GLY A 525 -71.14 26.54 23.20
C GLY A 525 -71.06 27.80 24.05
N THR A 526 -70.06 27.89 24.96
CA THR A 526 -69.80 29.05 25.80
C THR A 526 -69.31 30.24 24.95
N VAL A 527 -69.70 31.46 25.29
CA VAL A 527 -69.19 32.68 24.65
C VAL A 527 -68.12 33.29 25.55
N GLU A 528 -66.91 33.41 25.02
CA GLU A 528 -65.78 34.03 25.68
C GLU A 528 -65.54 35.43 25.10
N ASN A 529 -65.41 36.43 25.98
CA ASN A 529 -65.04 37.78 25.57
C ASN A 529 -63.53 37.87 25.45
N ARG A 530 -63.02 38.11 24.23
CA ARG A 530 -61.58 38.25 23.98
C ARG A 530 -61.28 39.62 23.37
N THR A 531 -60.05 40.08 23.54
CA THR A 531 -59.63 41.38 22.99
C THR A 531 -58.82 41.14 21.71
N ILE A 532 -59.34 41.57 20.57
CA ILE A 532 -58.74 41.35 19.24
C ILE A 532 -57.27 41.78 19.22
N SER A 533 -56.95 42.98 19.74
CA SER A 533 -55.60 43.52 19.72
C SER A 533 -54.61 42.66 20.53
N THR A 534 -55.07 42.03 21.60
CA THR A 534 -54.25 41.14 22.45
C THR A 534 -53.96 39.83 21.73
N ASP A 535 -54.98 39.22 21.12
CA ASP A 535 -54.82 37.93 20.43
C ASP A 535 -53.97 38.03 19.17
N LEU A 536 -54.15 39.08 18.37
CA LEU A 536 -53.27 39.36 17.22
C LEU A 536 -51.82 39.63 17.67
N SER A 537 -51.63 40.40 18.74
CA SER A 537 -50.28 40.67 19.27
C SER A 537 -49.59 39.39 19.74
N ASN A 538 -50.33 38.48 20.37
CA ASN A 538 -49.81 37.18 20.78
C ASN A 538 -49.40 36.33 19.57
N LEU A 539 -50.26 36.19 18.55
CA LEU A 539 -49.92 35.43 17.34
C LEU A 539 -48.71 36.00 16.61
N ARG A 540 -48.63 37.33 16.47
CA ARG A 540 -47.46 38.01 15.88
C ARG A 540 -46.18 37.73 16.68
N THR A 541 -46.27 37.71 18.00
CA THR A 541 -45.13 37.41 18.88
C THR A 541 -44.66 35.97 18.70
N ILE A 542 -45.59 35.01 18.63
CA ILE A 542 -45.27 33.59 18.40
C ILE A 542 -44.64 33.41 17.01
N TYR A 543 -45.18 34.05 15.98
CA TYR A 543 -44.61 34.04 14.62
C TYR A 543 -43.19 34.63 14.59
N GLN A 544 -42.97 35.77 15.23
CA GLN A 544 -41.66 36.44 15.29
C GLN A 544 -40.62 35.68 16.11
N ALA A 545 -41.04 34.94 17.15
CA ALA A 545 -40.15 34.13 17.96
C ALA A 545 -39.52 32.98 17.16
N GLY A 546 -40.19 32.48 16.12
CA GLY A 546 -39.68 31.45 15.22
C GLY A 546 -39.41 30.08 15.86
N GLY A 547 -39.84 29.89 17.12
CA GLY A 547 -39.64 28.65 17.88
C GLY A 547 -40.67 27.57 17.54
N GLU A 548 -40.43 26.37 18.05
CA GLU A 548 -41.38 25.26 17.96
C GLU A 548 -42.68 25.58 18.71
N ILE A 549 -43.80 25.24 18.09
CA ILE A 549 -45.15 25.37 18.64
C ILE A 549 -45.87 24.02 18.57
N THR A 550 -46.71 23.75 19.56
CA THR A 550 -47.59 22.58 19.54
C THR A 550 -49.00 23.00 19.14
N ILE A 551 -49.58 22.31 18.17
CA ILE A 551 -50.97 22.51 17.75
C ILE A 551 -51.77 21.25 18.00
N THR A 552 -52.89 21.41 18.69
CA THR A 552 -53.88 20.35 18.88
C THR A 552 -54.99 20.53 17.87
N ALA A 553 -55.16 19.56 16.98
CA ALA A 553 -56.22 19.54 15.98
C ALA A 553 -57.58 19.20 16.61
N PRO A 554 -58.69 19.43 15.88
CA PRO A 554 -60.05 19.11 16.32
C PRO A 554 -60.30 17.68 16.82
N ASP A 555 -59.51 16.73 16.35
CA ASP A 555 -59.54 15.30 16.68
C ASP A 555 -58.61 14.94 17.87
N GLU A 556 -58.11 15.95 18.59
CA GLU A 556 -57.15 15.82 19.71
C GLU A 556 -55.74 15.41 19.30
N THR A 557 -55.44 15.25 18.00
CA THR A 557 -54.09 14.96 17.52
C THR A 557 -53.18 16.17 17.72
N THR A 558 -52.01 15.99 18.33
CA THR A 558 -51.01 17.03 18.55
C THR A 558 -49.89 16.99 17.50
N TYR A 559 -49.53 18.15 16.95
CA TYR A 559 -48.43 18.33 16.00
C TYR A 559 -47.42 19.32 16.56
N ASN A 560 -46.12 18.98 16.49
CA ASN A 560 -45.04 19.92 16.76
C ASN A 560 -44.63 20.57 15.44
N CYS A 561 -44.63 21.89 15.39
CA CYS A 561 -44.47 22.63 14.16
C CYS A 561 -43.63 23.89 14.34
N VAL A 562 -43.12 24.42 13.24
CA VAL A 562 -42.57 25.78 13.14
C VAL A 562 -43.30 26.55 12.05
N PHE A 563 -43.33 27.87 12.14
CA PHE A 563 -43.86 28.72 11.08
C PHE A 563 -43.00 28.63 9.81
N ALA A 564 -43.65 28.55 8.66
CA ALA A 564 -42.97 28.79 7.39
C ALA A 564 -42.54 30.27 7.30
N ARG A 565 -41.50 30.57 6.51
CA ARG A 565 -40.92 31.91 6.36
C ARG A 565 -41.93 33.01 5.98
N ASP A 566 -42.97 32.65 5.23
CA ASP A 566 -44.11 33.52 4.86
C ASP A 566 -45.43 32.88 5.33
N GLY A 567 -45.39 32.30 6.53
CA GLY A 567 -46.44 31.44 7.06
C GLY A 567 -47.49 32.13 7.90
N TYR A 568 -47.57 33.46 7.89
CA TYR A 568 -48.54 34.21 8.67
C TYR A 568 -49.17 35.33 7.85
N GLU A 569 -50.50 35.30 7.74
CA GLU A 569 -51.29 36.31 7.02
C GLU A 569 -52.54 36.69 7.81
N GLU A 570 -52.81 37.98 7.93
CA GLU A 570 -54.00 38.52 8.59
C GLU A 570 -54.93 39.17 7.58
N GLN A 571 -56.21 38.82 7.62
CA GLN A 571 -57.24 39.42 6.79
C GLN A 571 -58.36 39.97 7.66
N LEU A 572 -58.60 41.29 7.57
CA LEU A 572 -59.73 41.94 8.23
C LEU A 572 -61.05 41.43 7.63
N ALA A 573 -61.98 41.10 8.51
CA ALA A 573 -63.33 40.68 8.20
C ALA A 573 -64.34 41.42 9.09
N TYR A 574 -65.62 41.36 8.72
CA TYR A 574 -66.71 41.93 9.52
C TYR A 574 -67.79 40.87 9.69
N ASP A 575 -68.38 40.81 10.88
CA ASP A 575 -69.65 40.11 11.06
C ASP A 575 -70.76 40.86 10.30
N GLU A 576 -71.41 40.20 9.34
CA GLU A 576 -72.45 40.78 8.50
C GLU A 576 -73.70 41.22 9.28
N THR A 577 -73.90 40.69 10.49
CA THR A 577 -75.12 40.91 11.29
C THR A 577 -74.97 42.08 12.27
N GLU A 578 -73.83 42.18 12.96
CA GLU A 578 -73.56 43.20 13.99
C GLU A 578 -72.51 44.25 13.57
N ARG A 579 -71.91 44.12 12.37
CA ARG A 579 -70.80 44.96 11.86
C ARG A 579 -69.59 45.02 12.81
N ILE A 580 -69.35 43.94 13.52
CA ILE A 580 -68.23 43.81 14.45
C ILE A 580 -66.98 43.39 13.68
N GLU A 581 -65.85 44.05 13.95
CA GLU A 581 -64.55 43.71 13.38
C GLU A 581 -64.09 42.31 13.83
N ASN A 582 -63.64 41.50 12.88
CA ASN A 582 -63.05 40.18 13.09
C ASN A 582 -61.81 40.04 12.20
N TYR A 583 -60.95 39.06 12.48
CA TYR A 583 -59.78 38.76 11.65
C TYR A 583 -59.70 37.28 11.33
N TRP A 584 -59.46 36.95 10.06
CA TRP A 584 -59.02 35.63 9.65
C TRP A 584 -57.49 35.61 9.60
N CYS A 585 -56.87 34.75 10.41
CA CYS A 585 -55.43 34.55 10.42
C CYS A 585 -55.10 33.22 9.77
N THR A 586 -54.38 33.23 8.65
CA THR A 586 -53.89 32.02 7.98
C THR A 586 -52.47 31.70 8.46
N LEU A 587 -52.28 30.49 8.95
CA LEU A 587 -51.02 29.96 9.43
C LEU A 587 -50.53 28.85 8.49
N LYS A 588 -49.32 28.96 7.94
CA LYS A 588 -48.61 27.87 7.24
C LYS A 588 -47.47 27.40 8.10
N LEU A 589 -47.49 26.12 8.43
CA LEU A 589 -46.64 25.50 9.43
C LEU A 589 -45.96 24.27 8.84
N LEU A 590 -44.76 23.98 9.30
CA LEU A 590 -43.99 22.81 8.91
C LEU A 590 -43.83 21.91 10.13
N GLU A 591 -44.24 20.65 10.01
CA GLU A 591 -44.02 19.62 11.03
C GLU A 591 -42.52 19.40 11.24
N VAL A 592 -42.09 19.36 12.51
CA VAL A 592 -40.68 19.21 12.90
C VAL A 592 -40.35 17.78 13.25
#